data_AF-A0A1E1W0C5-F1
#
_entry.id   AF-A0A1E1W0C5-F1
#
_cell.length_a   1.000
_cell.length_b   1.000
_cell.length_c   1.000
_cell.angle_alpha   90.00
_cell.angle_beta   90.00
_cell.angle_gamma   90.00
#
_symmetry.space_group_name_H-M   'P 1'
#
loop_
_entity.id
_entity.type
_entity.pdbx_description
1 polymer ?
#
loop_
_entity_poly.entity_id
_entity_poly.type
_entity_poly.pdbx_seq_one_letter_code
_entity_poly.pdbx_strand_id
1 'polypeptide(L)'
;MTISMKEQEQMPGEMTFPEAKLKALEEKISHPRWVVPVLPEQELEALLIAATDLAAKGEDVNNPACQRFYSDALTVSFTKILTDDAVSSWKNNIQQCVRSNCEKLVKLCAIKLDDPRFLHLLSMAFNPNNKFHTFNASRTSEGLSVTANPTPAGQGSTQEAEVFAKS
;
A
#
# COMPACT_ATOMS: atom_id res chain seq x y z
N MET A 1 -37.13 -31.96 11.18
CA MET A 1 -36.41 -30.73 11.56
C MET A 1 -35.29 -30.52 10.55
N THR A 2 -35.49 -29.61 9.60
CA THR A 2 -34.44 -29.19 8.66
C THR A 2 -34.39 -27.68 8.74
N ILE A 3 -33.35 -27.17 9.39
CA ILE A 3 -33.08 -25.75 9.56
C ILE A 3 -32.60 -25.25 8.19
N SER A 4 -33.47 -24.50 7.51
CA SER A 4 -33.13 -23.78 6.28
C SER A 4 -32.17 -22.65 6.66
N MET A 5 -30.91 -22.78 6.27
CA MET A 5 -29.94 -21.70 6.36
C MET A 5 -30.44 -20.54 5.49
N LYS A 6 -30.79 -19.42 6.12
CA LYS A 6 -31.09 -18.19 5.41
C LYS A 6 -29.80 -17.66 4.83
N GLU A 7 -29.69 -17.72 3.52
CA GLU A 7 -28.75 -16.93 2.73
C GLU A 7 -29.06 -15.46 3.04
N GLN A 8 -28.13 -14.80 3.71
CA GLN A 8 -28.27 -13.41 4.12
C GLN A 8 -28.04 -12.57 2.86
N GLU A 9 -29.14 -12.13 2.23
CA GLU A 9 -29.09 -11.21 1.09
C GLU A 9 -28.30 -9.96 1.48
N GLN A 10 -27.14 -9.80 0.84
CA GLN A 10 -26.25 -8.67 1.01
C GLN A 10 -26.92 -7.43 0.39
N MET A 11 -27.24 -6.43 1.22
CA MET A 11 -27.80 -5.17 0.73
C MET A 11 -26.80 -4.48 -0.22
N PRO A 12 -27.27 -3.93 -1.35
CA PRO A 12 -26.41 -3.22 -2.30
C PRO A 12 -25.93 -1.90 -1.66
N GLY A 13 -24.76 -1.94 -1.03
CA GLY A 13 -24.13 -0.76 -0.40
C GLY A 13 -23.19 -1.08 0.76
N GLU A 14 -23.28 -2.27 1.35
CA GLU A 14 -22.39 -2.68 2.44
C GLU A 14 -21.16 -3.39 1.86
N MET A 15 -20.07 -2.64 1.65
CA MET A 15 -18.79 -3.23 1.23
C MET A 15 -18.30 -4.19 2.32
N THR A 16 -18.51 -5.48 2.10
CA THR A 16 -18.06 -6.55 2.98
C THR A 16 -16.60 -6.88 2.66
N PHE A 17 -15.82 -7.22 3.69
CA PHE A 17 -14.43 -7.61 3.53
C PHE A 17 -14.28 -8.84 2.59
N PRO A 18 -13.40 -8.81 1.57
CA PRO A 18 -13.35 -9.85 0.54
C PRO A 18 -12.56 -11.09 1.01
N GLU A 19 -13.20 -11.98 1.77
CA GLU A 19 -12.57 -13.17 2.36
C GLU A 19 -11.93 -14.13 1.35
N ALA A 20 -12.56 -14.30 0.18
CA ALA A 20 -12.01 -15.14 -0.89
C ALA A 20 -10.66 -14.61 -1.39
N LYS A 21 -10.50 -13.29 -1.48
CA LYS A 21 -9.22 -12.65 -1.84
C LYS A 21 -8.21 -12.77 -0.71
N LEU A 22 -8.65 -12.70 0.56
CA LEU A 22 -7.75 -12.95 1.69
C LEU A 22 -7.16 -14.36 1.64
N LYS A 23 -8.00 -15.37 1.44
CA LYS A 23 -7.54 -16.76 1.32
C LYS A 23 -6.57 -16.95 0.15
N ALA A 24 -6.88 -16.38 -1.02
CA ALA A 24 -5.99 -16.44 -2.18
C ALA A 24 -4.65 -15.71 -1.93
N LEU A 25 -4.66 -14.59 -1.21
CA LEU A 25 -3.42 -13.91 -0.81
C LEU A 25 -2.59 -14.78 0.15
N GLU A 26 -3.23 -15.36 1.18
CA GLU A 26 -2.63 -16.25 2.18
C GLU A 26 -1.97 -17.47 1.52
N GLU A 27 -2.64 -18.06 0.53
CA GLU A 27 -2.08 -19.10 -0.31
C GLU A 27 -0.84 -18.55 -1.04
N LYS A 28 -0.94 -17.45 -1.80
CA LYS A 28 0.24 -16.89 -2.50
C LYS A 28 1.41 -16.64 -1.56
N ILE A 29 1.21 -16.02 -0.38
CA ILE A 29 2.29 -15.67 0.57
C ILE A 29 2.92 -16.88 1.25
N SER A 30 2.21 -17.99 1.38
CA SER A 30 2.74 -19.21 2.00
C SER A 30 3.53 -20.08 1.01
N HIS A 31 3.40 -19.85 -0.30
CA HIS A 31 4.09 -20.69 -1.31
C HIS A 31 5.62 -20.49 -1.32
N PRO A 32 6.41 -21.56 -1.45
CA PRO A 32 7.87 -21.49 -1.59
C PRO A 32 8.32 -20.76 -2.86
N ARG A 33 7.56 -20.94 -3.95
CA ARG A 33 7.67 -20.14 -5.17
C ARG A 33 6.67 -19.00 -5.09
N TRP A 34 7.08 -17.93 -4.43
CA TRP A 34 6.26 -16.74 -4.21
C TRP A 34 5.83 -16.08 -5.52
N VAL A 35 4.57 -15.64 -5.58
CA VAL A 35 4.01 -14.83 -6.66
C VAL A 35 3.79 -13.42 -6.12
N VAL A 36 4.23 -12.41 -6.87
CA VAL A 36 4.11 -11.01 -6.47
C VAL A 36 2.64 -10.55 -6.53
N PRO A 37 1.97 -10.24 -5.40
CA PRO A 37 0.53 -10.00 -5.35
C PRO A 37 0.18 -8.52 -5.57
N VAL A 38 1.01 -7.77 -6.28
CA VAL A 38 0.93 -6.30 -6.33
C VAL A 38 0.16 -5.78 -7.52
N LEU A 39 -0.20 -6.66 -8.47
CA LEU A 39 -0.88 -6.24 -9.69
C LEU A 39 -2.23 -5.59 -9.38
N PRO A 40 -2.68 -4.64 -10.23
CA PRO A 40 -3.95 -3.96 -10.01
C PRO A 40 -5.13 -4.93 -9.95
N GLU A 41 -6.14 -4.57 -9.15
CA GLU A 41 -7.40 -5.31 -8.96
C GLU A 41 -7.25 -6.73 -8.38
N GLN A 42 -6.03 -7.10 -7.98
CA GLN A 42 -5.74 -8.38 -7.35
C GLN A 42 -6.02 -8.35 -5.84
N GLU A 43 -5.52 -9.35 -5.12
CA GLU A 43 -5.90 -9.59 -3.72
C GLU A 43 -5.39 -8.50 -2.79
N LEU A 44 -4.10 -8.16 -2.84
CA LEU A 44 -3.50 -7.20 -1.90
C LEU A 44 -4.16 -5.82 -2.00
N GLU A 45 -4.32 -5.30 -3.22
CA GLU A 45 -4.94 -3.99 -3.44
C GLU A 45 -6.40 -3.98 -2.96
N ALA A 46 -7.19 -4.98 -3.34
CA ALA A 46 -8.60 -5.06 -2.95
C ALA A 46 -8.77 -5.19 -1.43
N LEU A 47 -7.89 -5.95 -0.76
CA LEU A 47 -7.90 -6.09 0.70
C LEU A 47 -7.50 -4.78 1.39
N LEU A 48 -6.51 -4.05 0.87
CA LEU A 48 -6.13 -2.73 1.38
C LEU A 48 -7.28 -1.72 1.26
N ILE A 49 -7.98 -1.69 0.12
CA ILE A 49 -9.13 -0.82 -0.11
C ILE A 49 -10.25 -1.15 0.88
N ALA A 50 -10.68 -2.42 0.93
CA ALA A 50 -11.75 -2.85 1.82
C ALA A 50 -11.40 -2.63 3.30
N ALA A 51 -10.16 -2.93 3.71
CA ALA A 51 -9.67 -2.66 5.05
C ALA A 51 -9.71 -1.17 5.41
N THR A 52 -9.28 -0.31 4.48
CA THR A 52 -9.30 1.15 4.66
C THR A 52 -10.72 1.67 4.86
N ASP A 53 -11.66 1.18 4.04
CA ASP A 53 -13.05 1.61 4.11
C ASP A 53 -13.74 1.14 5.41
N LEU A 54 -13.45 -0.09 5.87
CA LEU A 54 -13.92 -0.58 7.17
C LEU A 54 -13.29 0.18 8.34
N ALA A 55 -11.98 0.45 8.28
CA ALA A 55 -11.28 1.20 9.31
C ALA A 55 -11.81 2.63 9.43
N ALA A 56 -12.12 3.29 8.31
CA ALA A 56 -12.72 4.62 8.30
C ALA A 56 -14.09 4.68 8.99
N LYS A 57 -14.83 3.57 9.00
CA LYS A 57 -16.13 3.44 9.69
C LYS A 57 -16.01 2.89 11.12
N GLY A 58 -14.82 2.42 11.52
CA GLY A 58 -14.61 1.71 12.78
C GLY A 58 -15.23 0.31 12.82
N GLU A 59 -15.55 -0.27 11.66
CA GLU A 59 -16.18 -1.60 11.54
C GLU A 59 -15.13 -2.72 11.42
N ASP A 60 -13.88 -2.38 11.13
CA ASP A 60 -12.75 -3.30 10.99
C ASP A 60 -12.52 -4.16 12.25
N VAL A 61 -12.72 -3.58 13.44
CA VAL A 61 -12.53 -4.25 14.73
C VAL A 61 -13.48 -5.43 14.94
N ASN A 62 -14.69 -5.36 14.37
CA ASN A 62 -15.71 -6.39 14.48
C ASN A 62 -15.68 -7.38 13.32
N ASN A 63 -14.80 -7.18 12.33
CA ASN A 63 -14.66 -8.05 11.17
C ASN A 63 -13.48 -9.03 11.36
N PRO A 64 -13.74 -10.33 11.62
CA PRO A 64 -12.67 -11.29 11.92
C PRO A 64 -11.70 -11.49 10.76
N ALA A 65 -12.18 -11.44 9.52
CA ALA A 65 -11.33 -11.59 8.34
C ALA A 65 -10.41 -10.38 8.17
N CYS A 66 -10.90 -9.16 8.41
CA CYS A 66 -10.09 -7.95 8.41
C CYS A 66 -9.01 -7.99 9.50
N GLN A 67 -9.36 -8.42 10.71
CA GLN A 67 -8.39 -8.61 11.79
C GLN A 67 -7.34 -9.68 11.46
N ARG A 68 -7.73 -10.76 10.79
CA ARG A 68 -6.80 -11.80 10.30
C ARG A 68 -5.82 -11.24 9.27
N PHE A 69 -6.32 -10.44 8.33
CA PHE A 69 -5.49 -9.74 7.35
C PHE A 69 -4.43 -8.85 8.04
N TYR A 70 -4.81 -8.06 9.05
CA TYR A 70 -3.88 -7.20 9.80
C TYR A 70 -2.82 -7.97 10.58
N SER A 71 -3.18 -9.14 11.10
CA SER A 71 -2.32 -9.88 12.02
C SER A 71 -1.15 -10.57 11.33
N ASP A 72 -1.31 -10.96 10.06
CA ASP A 72 -0.30 -11.76 9.37
C ASP A 72 -0.14 -11.36 7.89
N ALA A 73 -1.19 -11.59 7.09
CA ALA A 73 -1.10 -11.48 5.64
C ALA A 73 -0.64 -10.10 5.14
N LEU A 74 -1.05 -9.01 5.80
CA LEU A 74 -0.62 -7.66 5.48
C LEU A 74 0.90 -7.48 5.67
N THR A 75 1.41 -7.82 6.86
CA THR A 75 2.83 -7.66 7.21
C THR A 75 3.72 -8.54 6.35
N VAL A 76 3.35 -9.82 6.15
CA VAL A 76 4.12 -10.73 5.30
C VAL A 76 4.16 -10.24 3.85
N SER A 77 3.03 -9.75 3.33
CA SER A 77 2.97 -9.22 1.96
C SER A 77 3.93 -8.05 1.78
N PHE A 78 3.89 -7.06 2.68
CA PHE A 78 4.78 -5.89 2.58
C PHE A 78 6.24 -6.23 2.82
N THR A 79 6.54 -7.15 3.74
CA THR A 79 7.90 -7.65 3.93
C THR A 79 8.45 -8.18 2.61
N LYS A 80 7.73 -9.13 1.97
CA LYS A 80 8.20 -9.74 0.72
C LYS A 80 8.37 -8.72 -0.40
N ILE A 81 7.41 -7.82 -0.63
CA ILE A 81 7.49 -6.91 -1.77
C ILE A 81 8.47 -5.75 -1.58
N LEU A 82 8.93 -5.50 -0.34
CA LEU A 82 9.88 -4.43 -0.03
C LEU A 82 11.30 -4.94 0.23
N THR A 83 11.47 -6.20 0.66
CA THR A 83 12.76 -6.70 1.15
C THR A 83 13.28 -7.95 0.44
N ASP A 84 12.48 -8.62 -0.39
CA ASP A 84 12.94 -9.81 -1.11
C ASP A 84 14.00 -9.46 -2.16
N ASP A 85 14.96 -10.35 -2.40
CA ASP A 85 16.02 -10.12 -3.39
C ASP A 85 15.48 -10.03 -4.82
N ALA A 86 14.35 -10.68 -5.11
CA ALA A 86 13.70 -10.61 -6.42
C ALA A 86 13.18 -9.21 -6.75
N VAL A 87 12.99 -8.32 -5.75
CA VAL A 87 12.47 -6.95 -5.95
C VAL A 87 13.29 -6.21 -7.01
N SER A 88 14.61 -6.33 -7.00
CA SER A 88 15.49 -5.65 -7.97
C SER A 88 15.42 -6.22 -9.39
N SER A 89 14.80 -7.39 -9.58
CA SER A 89 14.62 -8.04 -10.88
C SER A 89 13.28 -7.68 -11.55
N TRP A 90 12.36 -7.07 -10.82
CA TRP A 90 11.02 -6.79 -11.34
C TRP A 90 11.01 -5.60 -12.30
N LYS A 91 10.18 -5.74 -13.34
CA LYS A 91 9.95 -4.71 -14.35
C LYS A 91 9.38 -3.44 -13.71
N ASN A 92 9.61 -2.29 -14.35
CA ASN A 92 9.22 -0.99 -13.83
C ASN A 92 7.70 -0.86 -13.57
N ASN A 93 6.84 -1.46 -14.41
CA ASN A 93 5.40 -1.48 -14.17
C ASN A 93 5.03 -2.19 -12.85
N ILE A 94 5.79 -3.21 -12.45
CA ILE A 94 5.60 -3.89 -11.16
C ILE A 94 6.08 -3.01 -10.00
N GLN A 95 7.19 -2.27 -10.18
CA GLN A 95 7.66 -1.30 -9.18
C GLN A 95 6.62 -0.22 -8.90
N GLN A 96 5.96 0.30 -9.95
CA GLN A 96 4.86 1.26 -9.82
C GLN A 96 3.66 0.67 -9.06
N CYS A 97 3.35 -0.61 -9.30
CA CYS A 97 2.32 -1.32 -8.55
C CYS A 97 2.67 -1.47 -7.06
N VAL A 98 3.93 -1.76 -6.73
CA VAL A 98 4.41 -1.80 -5.33
C VAL A 98 4.26 -0.41 -4.69
N ARG A 99 4.68 0.66 -5.36
CA ARG A 99 4.52 2.06 -4.88
C ARG A 99 3.06 2.39 -4.61
N SER A 100 2.16 2.09 -5.56
CA SER A 100 0.72 2.33 -5.42
C SER A 100 0.12 1.58 -4.22
N ASN A 101 0.57 0.35 -3.96
CA ASN A 101 0.14 -0.37 -2.75
C ASN A 101 0.72 0.24 -1.46
N CYS A 102 1.94 0.78 -1.49
CA CYS A 102 2.52 1.50 -0.35
C CYS A 102 1.70 2.76 0.00
N GLU A 103 1.23 3.50 -0.98
CA GLU A 103 0.35 4.67 -0.75
C GLU A 103 -0.95 4.26 -0.04
N LYS A 104 -1.57 3.17 -0.48
CA LYS A 104 -2.77 2.61 0.17
C LYS A 104 -2.48 2.12 1.59
N LEU A 105 -1.33 1.48 1.80
CA LEU A 105 -0.88 1.08 3.13
C LEU A 105 -0.71 2.29 4.05
N VAL A 106 -0.06 3.36 3.58
CA VAL A 106 0.14 4.58 4.38
C VAL A 106 -1.20 5.19 4.76
N LYS A 107 -2.17 5.23 3.84
CA LYS A 107 -3.53 5.70 4.14
C LYS A 107 -4.18 4.86 5.26
N LEU A 108 -4.12 3.54 5.16
CA LEU A 108 -4.66 2.64 6.19
C LEU A 108 -3.95 2.84 7.54
N CYS A 109 -2.61 2.91 7.54
CA CYS A 109 -1.83 3.11 8.77
C CYS A 109 -2.14 4.46 9.43
N ALA A 110 -2.41 5.51 8.66
CA ALA A 110 -2.77 6.82 9.19
C ALA A 110 -4.09 6.78 9.99
N ILE A 111 -5.03 5.91 9.61
CA ILE A 111 -6.30 5.70 10.34
C ILE A 111 -6.05 4.87 11.62
N LYS A 112 -5.07 3.95 11.59
CA LYS A 112 -4.79 2.97 12.65
C LYS A 112 -3.53 3.29 13.46
N LEU A 113 -3.18 4.57 13.63
CA LEU A 113 -1.94 5.00 14.29
C LEU A 113 -1.82 4.59 15.76
N ASP A 114 -2.95 4.31 16.41
CA ASP A 114 -3.03 3.83 17.79
C ASP A 114 -2.64 2.36 17.95
N ASP A 115 -2.55 1.62 16.84
CA ASP A 115 -2.20 0.21 16.83
C ASP A 115 -0.71 0.01 16.44
N PRO A 116 0.13 -0.55 17.35
CA PRO A 116 1.56 -0.71 17.10
C PRO A 116 1.90 -1.61 15.90
N ARG A 117 0.98 -2.48 15.48
CA ARG A 117 1.14 -3.30 14.26
C ARG A 117 1.31 -2.40 13.02
N PHE A 118 0.55 -1.31 12.95
CA PHE A 118 0.60 -0.36 11.83
C PHE A 118 1.80 0.58 11.91
N LEU A 119 2.28 0.91 13.11
CA LEU A 119 3.53 1.65 13.28
C LEU A 119 4.73 0.85 12.74
N HIS A 120 4.75 -0.47 12.97
CA HIS A 120 5.76 -1.34 12.37
C HIS A 120 5.69 -1.32 10.83
N LEU A 121 4.50 -1.44 10.26
CA LEU A 121 4.29 -1.36 8.81
C LEU A 121 4.77 -0.02 8.22
N LEU A 122 4.47 1.10 8.87
CA LEU A 122 4.97 2.42 8.47
C LEU A 122 6.49 2.48 8.50
N SER A 123 7.11 1.95 9.56
CA SER A 123 8.57 1.91 9.66
C SER A 123 9.21 1.14 8.50
N MET A 124 8.58 0.03 8.07
CA MET A 124 9.05 -0.79 6.95
C MET A 124 8.84 -0.09 5.60
N ALA A 125 7.66 0.51 5.39
CA ALA A 125 7.30 1.22 4.17
C ALA A 125 8.19 2.47 3.95
N PHE A 126 8.59 3.15 5.02
CA PHE A 126 9.45 4.34 4.96
C PHE A 126 10.94 4.07 5.17
N ASN A 127 11.36 2.83 5.40
CA ASN A 127 12.79 2.51 5.59
C ASN A 127 13.56 2.69 4.27
N PRO A 128 14.40 3.74 4.12
CA PRO A 128 15.08 4.04 2.86
C PRO A 128 16.08 2.95 2.46
N ASN A 129 16.47 2.08 3.41
CA ASN A 129 17.44 1.01 3.19
C ASN A 129 16.80 -0.32 2.76
N ASN A 130 15.47 -0.38 2.59
CA ASN A 130 14.84 -1.59 2.07
C ASN A 130 15.19 -1.80 0.57
N LYS A 131 15.00 -3.02 0.05
CA LYS A 131 15.40 -3.39 -1.32
C LYS A 131 14.66 -2.56 -2.35
N PHE A 132 13.37 -2.31 -2.14
CA PHE A 132 12.54 -1.50 -3.03
C PHE A 132 13.08 -0.07 -3.17
N HIS A 133 13.34 0.62 -2.06
CA HIS A 133 13.84 1.99 -2.08
C HIS A 133 15.27 2.06 -2.62
N THR A 134 16.15 1.14 -2.21
CA THR A 134 17.52 1.07 -2.73
C THR A 134 17.54 0.89 -4.25
N PHE A 135 16.69 0.00 -4.78
CA PHE A 135 16.58 -0.22 -6.23
C PHE A 135 16.02 0.99 -6.98
N ASN A 136 15.11 1.75 -6.38
CA ASN A 136 14.45 2.88 -7.01
C ASN A 136 15.09 4.24 -6.67
N ALA A 137 16.17 4.28 -5.87
CA ALA A 137 16.76 5.51 -5.34
C ALA A 137 17.26 6.50 -6.41
N SER A 138 17.71 6.00 -7.57
CA SER A 138 18.21 6.84 -8.67
C SER A 138 17.12 7.26 -9.65
N ARG A 139 15.85 6.87 -9.44
CA ARG A 139 14.76 7.20 -10.34
C ARG A 139 14.25 8.61 -10.07
N THR A 140 13.96 9.34 -11.14
CA THR A 140 13.29 10.64 -11.06
C THR A 140 11.87 10.46 -10.53
N SER A 141 11.46 11.35 -9.62
CA SER A 141 10.11 11.39 -9.09
C SER A 141 9.08 11.68 -10.19
N GLU A 142 8.21 10.73 -10.48
CA GLU A 142 7.07 10.92 -11.39
C GLU A 142 6.06 11.87 -10.71
N GLY A 143 6.03 13.13 -11.15
CA GLY A 143 5.21 14.20 -10.57
C GLY A 143 5.92 15.56 -10.44
N LEU A 144 7.25 15.58 -10.55
CA LEU A 144 8.07 16.80 -10.56
C LEU A 144 8.56 17.14 -11.97
N SER A 145 7.72 16.96 -13.01
CA SER A 145 8.01 17.56 -14.31
C SER A 145 7.82 19.07 -14.19
N VAL A 146 8.81 19.75 -13.61
CA VAL A 146 9.03 21.15 -13.92
C VAL A 146 9.34 21.13 -15.41
N THR A 147 8.39 21.58 -16.22
CA THR A 147 8.67 21.98 -17.60
C THR A 147 9.69 23.11 -17.53
N ALA A 148 10.96 22.75 -17.42
CA ALA A 148 12.06 23.66 -17.65
C ALA A 148 12.08 23.91 -19.15
N ASN A 149 11.23 24.84 -19.60
CA ASN A 149 11.46 25.48 -20.88
C ASN A 149 12.86 26.11 -20.81
N PRO A 150 13.81 25.74 -21.70
CA PRO A 150 15.08 26.42 -21.75
C PRO A 150 14.82 27.84 -22.25
N THR A 151 14.77 28.80 -21.33
CA THR A 151 14.67 30.21 -21.69
C THR A 151 16.08 30.66 -22.06
N PRO A 152 16.32 31.26 -23.25
CA PRO A 152 17.65 31.68 -23.64
C PRO A 152 18.13 32.79 -22.70
N ALA A 153 19.42 32.74 -22.35
CA ALA A 153 20.09 33.68 -21.46
C ALA A 153 19.75 35.16 -21.79
N GLY A 154 19.15 35.84 -20.81
CA GLY A 154 18.94 37.28 -20.81
C GLY A 154 19.21 37.81 -19.41
N GLN A 155 20.24 38.64 -19.28
CA GLN A 155 20.67 39.31 -18.05
C GLN A 155 19.53 40.16 -17.46
N GLY A 156 19.33 40.11 -16.14
CA GLY A 156 18.41 41.02 -15.46
C GLY A 156 18.23 40.69 -13.98
N SER A 157 18.94 41.42 -13.13
CA SER A 157 18.92 41.33 -11.67
C SER A 157 17.56 41.68 -11.07
N THR A 158 16.96 40.81 -10.25
CA THR A 158 16.25 41.21 -9.01
C THR A 158 16.16 39.99 -8.09
N GLN A 159 16.60 40.17 -6.84
CA GLN A 159 16.72 39.16 -5.80
C GLN A 159 15.40 39.15 -5.01
N GLU A 160 14.57 38.12 -5.14
CA GLU A 160 13.43 37.90 -4.23
C GLU A 160 13.84 36.94 -3.12
N ALA A 161 13.64 37.39 -1.88
CA ALA A 161 14.08 36.72 -0.67
C ALA A 161 13.18 35.51 -0.37
N GLU A 162 13.74 34.32 -0.49
CA GLU A 162 13.11 33.08 -0.03
C GLU A 162 13.22 33.00 1.50
N VAL A 163 12.15 33.40 2.20
CA VAL A 163 12.05 33.28 3.66
C VAL A 163 11.71 31.81 3.98
N PHE A 164 12.73 30.98 4.20
CA PHE A 164 12.55 29.71 4.90
C PHE A 164 12.45 29.97 6.41
N ALA A 165 11.28 29.66 6.98
CA ALA A 165 11.13 29.56 8.42
C ALA A 165 12.00 28.39 8.94
N LYS A 166 13.03 28.71 9.73
CA LYS A 166 13.79 27.73 10.50
C LYS A 166 13.00 27.46 11.79
N SER A 167 12.72 26.18 12.08
CA SER A 167 12.40 25.73 13.44
C SER A 167 13.64 25.75 14.33
#